data_AF-A0A7S0AYK7-F1
#
_entry.id   AF-A0A7S0AYK7-F1
#
_cell.length_a   1.000
_cell.length_b   1.000
_cell.length_c   1.000
_cell.angle_alpha   90.00
_cell.angle_beta   90.00
_cell.angle_gamma   90.00
#
_symmetry.space_group_name_H-M   'P 1'
#
loop_
_entity.id
_entity.type
_entity.pdbx_description
1 polymer ?
#
loop_
_entity_poly.entity_id
_entity_poly.type
_entity_poly.pdbx_seq_one_letter_code
_entity_poly.pdbx_strand_id
1 'polypeptide(L)'
;DKLLKTVCGTTAYWPPELWESEPQDEGVDLWALGCLLYEMLAGHPPFCAHNQKELSAQVLRVQFAYPPWFSKEASHCVHCLLQREPQQRIRSKDLLRHPGHP
;
A
#
# COMPACT_ATOMS: atom_id res chain seq x y z
N ASP A 1 -30.54 3.52 12.65
CA ASP A 1 -29.11 3.88 12.69
C ASP A 1 -28.34 3.27 11.54
N LYS A 2 -27.72 4.11 10.70
CA LYS A 2 -27.00 3.68 9.49
C LYS A 2 -25.55 3.37 9.89
N LEU A 3 -25.27 2.12 10.29
CA LEU A 3 -23.91 1.65 10.51
C LEU A 3 -23.09 1.89 9.23
N LEU A 4 -22.08 2.76 9.31
CA LEU A 4 -21.10 2.93 8.25
C LEU A 4 -20.29 1.63 8.15
N LYS A 5 -20.67 0.74 7.22
CA LYS A 5 -19.90 -0.46 6.88
C LYS A 5 -18.67 -0.04 6.08
N THR A 6 -17.72 0.65 6.69
CA THR A 6 -16.40 0.83 6.07
C THR A 6 -15.72 -0.52 6.03
N VAL A 7 -15.23 -0.94 4.86
CA VAL A 7 -14.43 -2.17 4.75
C VAL A 7 -12.99 -1.80 5.06
N CYS A 8 -12.57 -2.06 6.30
CA CYS A 8 -11.24 -1.73 6.82
C CYS A 8 -10.48 -2.96 7.36
N GLY A 9 -10.88 -4.17 6.96
CA GLY A 9 -10.20 -5.41 7.37
C GLY A 9 -8.92 -5.70 6.58
N THR A 10 -8.38 -6.91 6.76
CA THR A 10 -7.15 -7.42 6.12
C THR A 10 -7.07 -7.20 4.61
N THR A 11 -8.21 -7.11 3.92
CA THR A 11 -8.28 -6.86 2.46
C THR A 11 -7.72 -5.49 2.05
N ALA A 12 -7.64 -4.52 2.94
CA ALA A 12 -7.02 -3.21 2.66
C ALA A 12 -5.49 -3.31 2.44
N TYR A 13 -4.88 -4.40 2.90
CA TYR A 13 -3.45 -4.70 2.74
C TYR A 13 -3.20 -5.69 1.60
N TRP A 14 -4.24 -6.13 0.89
CA TRP A 14 -4.07 -7.03 -0.26
C TRP A 14 -3.49 -6.27 -1.46
N PRO A 15 -2.47 -6.82 -2.13
CA PRO A 15 -1.94 -6.24 -3.35
C PRO A 15 -2.85 -6.53 -4.56
N PRO A 16 -2.65 -5.83 -5.69
CA PRO A 16 -3.46 -5.96 -6.90
C PRO A 16 -3.62 -7.40 -7.40
N GLU A 17 -2.55 -8.20 -7.41
CA GLU A 17 -2.54 -9.59 -7.87
C GLU A 17 -3.47 -10.50 -7.05
N LEU A 18 -3.66 -10.22 -5.75
CA LEU A 18 -4.64 -10.96 -4.93
C LEU A 18 -6.08 -10.65 -5.35
N TRP A 19 -6.36 -9.39 -5.70
CA TRP A 19 -7.67 -8.98 -6.19
C TRP A 19 -7.99 -9.54 -7.58
N GLU A 20 -6.96 -9.74 -8.40
CA GLU A 20 -7.07 -10.28 -9.76
C GLU A 20 -6.92 -11.82 -9.81
N SER A 21 -6.67 -12.47 -8.66
CA SER A 21 -6.40 -13.92 -8.56
C SER A 21 -5.20 -14.38 -9.39
N GLU A 22 -4.21 -13.52 -9.52
CA GLU A 22 -2.95 -13.76 -10.20
C GLU A 22 -1.92 -14.46 -9.27
N PRO A 23 -0.87 -15.08 -9.82
CA PRO A 23 0.19 -15.70 -9.02
C PRO A 23 0.86 -14.72 -8.06
N GLN A 24 1.14 -15.20 -6.86
CA GLN A 24 1.79 -14.44 -5.80
C GLN A 24 3.30 -14.71 -5.80
N ASP A 25 4.08 -13.67 -5.54
CA ASP A 25 5.50 -13.76 -5.26
C ASP A 25 5.85 -13.07 -3.92
N GLU A 26 7.13 -13.00 -3.59
CA GLU A 26 7.64 -12.29 -2.40
C GLU A 26 7.26 -10.79 -2.34
N GLY A 27 6.80 -10.22 -3.46
CA GLY A 27 6.35 -8.84 -3.55
C GLY A 27 5.03 -8.56 -2.82
N VAL A 28 4.25 -9.58 -2.45
CA VAL A 28 3.00 -9.39 -1.68
C VAL A 28 3.28 -8.82 -0.29
N ASP A 29 4.34 -9.27 0.36
CA ASP A 29 4.74 -8.78 1.68
C ASP A 29 5.29 -7.35 1.61
N LEU A 30 5.95 -7.00 0.52
CA LEU A 30 6.48 -5.65 0.28
C LEU A 30 5.34 -4.64 0.06
N TRP A 31 4.27 -5.05 -0.62
CA TRP A 31 3.07 -4.23 -0.72
C TRP A 31 2.42 -4.02 0.66
N ALA A 32 2.22 -5.10 1.43
CA ALA A 32 1.65 -5.01 2.76
C ALA A 32 2.49 -4.11 3.68
N LEU A 33 3.82 -4.20 3.59
CA LEU A 33 4.75 -3.31 4.27
C LEU A 33 4.58 -1.84 3.84
N GLY A 34 4.39 -1.57 2.54
CA GLY A 34 4.08 -0.24 2.02
C GLY A 34 2.80 0.33 2.61
N CYS A 35 1.75 -0.48 2.71
CA CYS A 35 0.49 -0.09 3.35
C CYS A 35 0.68 0.23 4.84
N LEU A 36 1.41 -0.62 5.57
CA LEU A 36 1.71 -0.41 6.99
C LEU A 36 2.59 0.82 7.22
N LEU A 37 3.61 1.03 6.40
CA LEU A 37 4.48 2.22 6.47
C LEU A 37 3.68 3.50 6.25
N TYR A 38 2.84 3.52 5.21
CA TYR A 38 1.93 4.64 4.98
C TYR A 38 1.06 4.88 6.22
N GLU A 39 0.45 3.83 6.78
CA GLU A 39 -0.47 3.94 7.91
C GLU A 39 0.20 4.44 9.18
N MET A 40 1.41 3.96 9.49
CA MET A 40 2.19 4.44 10.64
C MET A 40 2.51 5.94 10.53
N LEU A 41 2.73 6.46 9.31
CA LEU A 41 3.08 7.86 9.07
C LEU A 41 1.86 8.77 8.89
N ALA A 42 0.77 8.25 8.34
CA ALA A 42 -0.45 9.01 8.04
C ALA A 42 -1.50 8.93 9.16
N GLY A 43 -1.44 7.89 9.99
CA GLY A 43 -2.48 7.56 10.99
C GLY A 43 -3.72 6.88 10.41
N HIS A 44 -3.71 6.51 9.13
CA HIS A 44 -4.79 5.82 8.43
C HIS A 44 -4.23 5.01 7.25
N PRO A 45 -4.90 3.93 6.80
CA PRO A 45 -4.43 3.15 5.65
C PRO A 45 -4.47 3.96 4.35
N PRO A 46 -3.63 3.62 3.34
CA PRO A 46 -3.63 4.31 2.04
C PRO A 46 -4.92 4.07 1.26
N PHE A 47 -5.49 2.87 1.39
CA PHE A 47 -6.73 2.47 0.72
C PHE A 47 -7.84 2.23 1.74
N CYS A 48 -8.98 2.89 1.55
CA CYS A 48 -10.14 2.76 2.42
C CYS A 48 -11.39 3.13 1.64
N ALA A 49 -12.42 2.27 1.71
CA ALA A 49 -13.66 2.49 0.99
C ALA A 49 -14.87 1.92 1.71
N HIS A 50 -16.07 2.28 1.24
CA HIS A 50 -17.34 1.84 1.83
C HIS A 50 -17.73 0.42 1.41
N ASN A 51 -17.10 -0.14 0.38
CA ASN A 51 -17.33 -1.50 -0.07
C ASN A 51 -16.09 -2.08 -0.75
N GLN A 52 -16.06 -3.41 -0.90
CA GLN A 52 -14.92 -4.11 -1.50
C GLN A 52 -14.67 -3.73 -2.96
N LYS A 53 -15.71 -3.35 -3.72
CA LYS A 53 -15.57 -3.00 -5.14
C LYS A 53 -14.85 -1.66 -5.31
N GLU A 54 -15.14 -0.69 -4.44
CA GLU A 54 -14.43 0.58 -4.41
C GLU A 54 -13.00 0.41 -3.88
N LEU A 55 -12.83 -0.42 -2.83
CA LEU A 55 -11.50 -0.72 -2.28
C LEU A 55 -10.61 -1.37 -3.34
N SER A 56 -11.11 -2.39 -4.04
CA SER A 56 -10.38 -3.04 -5.12
C SER A 56 -10.07 -2.05 -6.25
N ALA A 57 -11.02 -1.20 -6.65
CA ALA A 57 -10.77 -0.18 -7.67
C ALA A 57 -9.65 0.80 -7.27
N GLN A 58 -9.58 1.22 -6.00
CA GLN A 58 -8.48 2.05 -5.50
C GLN A 58 -7.15 1.30 -5.51
N VAL A 59 -7.11 0.06 -5.00
CA VAL A 59 -5.90 -0.79 -4.96
C VAL A 59 -5.37 -1.06 -6.37
N LEU A 60 -6.24 -1.49 -7.29
CA LEU A 60 -5.88 -1.81 -8.66
C LEU A 60 -5.35 -0.59 -9.43
N ARG A 61 -5.81 0.62 -9.08
CA ARG A 61 -5.32 1.88 -9.67
C ARG A 61 -4.19 2.53 -8.87
N VAL A 62 -3.80 1.93 -7.75
CA VAL A 62 -2.84 2.52 -6.79
C VAL A 62 -3.26 3.96 -6.42
N GLN A 63 -4.55 4.15 -6.19
CA GLN A 63 -5.15 5.46 -5.98
C GLN A 63 -5.22 5.82 -4.49
N PHE A 64 -4.25 6.61 -4.04
CA PHE A 64 -4.22 7.24 -2.72
C PHE A 64 -3.48 8.58 -2.80
N ALA A 65 -3.57 9.40 -1.74
CA ALA A 65 -2.90 10.70 -1.68
C ALA A 65 -1.87 10.71 -0.55
N TYR A 66 -0.69 11.30 -0.80
CA TYR A 66 0.30 11.50 0.25
C TYR A 66 -0.12 12.66 1.17
N PRO A 67 -0.09 12.47 2.51
CA PRO A 67 -0.30 13.57 3.44
C PRO A 67 0.77 14.66 3.31
N PRO A 68 0.44 15.94 3.58
CA PRO A 68 1.37 17.06 3.39
C PRO A 68 2.59 17.02 4.32
N TRP A 69 2.54 16.23 5.40
CA TRP A 69 3.65 16.05 6.34
C TRP A 69 4.60 14.90 5.97
N PHE A 70 4.34 14.16 4.89
CA PHE A 70 5.31 13.17 4.44
C PHE A 70 6.57 13.87 3.94
N SER A 71 7.73 13.41 4.39
CA SER A 71 9.00 13.83 3.80
C SER A 71 9.11 13.29 2.36
N LYS A 72 10.08 13.81 1.60
CA LYS A 72 10.36 13.30 0.25
C LYS A 72 10.80 11.84 0.30
N GLU A 73 11.58 11.48 1.30
CA GLU A 73 12.11 10.13 1.53
C GLU A 73 10.99 9.16 1.90
N ALA A 74 10.10 9.56 2.81
CA ALA A 74 8.92 8.77 3.18
C ALA A 74 7.99 8.53 1.97
N SER A 75 7.69 9.59 1.23
CA SER A 75 6.85 9.51 0.01
C SER A 75 7.49 8.59 -1.03
N HIS A 76 8.80 8.71 -1.24
CA HIS A 76 9.54 7.88 -2.18
C HIS A 76 9.54 6.40 -1.77
N CYS A 77 9.80 6.11 -0.49
CA CYS A 77 9.81 4.75 0.03
C CYS A 77 8.43 4.07 -0.14
N VAL A 78 7.36 4.77 0.25
CA VAL A 78 5.98 4.28 0.05
C VAL A 78 5.66 4.09 -1.43
N HIS A 79 6.05 5.04 -2.30
CA HIS A 79 5.87 4.90 -3.74
C HIS A 79 6.56 3.65 -4.29
N CYS A 80 7.80 3.39 -3.88
CA CYS A 80 8.57 2.23 -4.31
C CYS A 80 7.99 0.89 -3.83
N LEU A 81 7.31 0.87 -2.68
CA LEU A 81 6.64 -0.32 -2.14
C LEU A 81 5.26 -0.55 -2.78
N LEU A 82 4.49 0.52 -2.99
CA LEU A 82 3.13 0.48 -3.53
C LEU A 82 3.13 0.65 -5.05
N GLN A 83 3.78 -0.28 -5.76
CA GLN A 83 3.70 -0.39 -7.22
C GLN A 83 2.69 -1.45 -7.62
N ARG A 84 1.88 -1.17 -8.66
CA ARG A 84 0.89 -2.12 -9.16
C ARG A 84 1.54 -3.44 -9.54
N GLU A 85 2.48 -3.37 -10.47
CA GLU A 85 3.21 -4.51 -10.98
C GLU A 85 4.24 -5.00 -9.94
N PRO A 86 4.17 -6.27 -9.47
CA PRO A 86 5.07 -6.79 -8.45
C PRO A 86 6.56 -6.60 -8.79
N GLN A 87 6.91 -6.75 -10.07
CA GLN A 87 8.29 -6.62 -10.56
C GLN A 87 8.86 -5.19 -10.47
N GLN A 88 8.00 -4.18 -10.35
CA GLN A 88 8.40 -2.78 -10.20
C GLN A 88 8.56 -2.38 -8.72
N ARG A 89 8.11 -3.22 -7.77
CA ARG A 89 8.29 -2.97 -6.34
C ARG A 89 9.77 -3.05 -5.98
N ILE A 90 10.21 -2.14 -5.11
CA ILE A 90 11.58 -2.18 -4.57
C ILE A 90 11.84 -3.52 -3.90
N ARG A 91 12.97 -4.16 -4.21
CA ARG A 91 13.33 -5.43 -3.57
C ARG A 91 13.77 -5.21 -2.14
N SER A 92 13.54 -6.19 -1.27
CA SER A 92 13.92 -6.16 0.15
C SER A 92 15.39 -5.75 0.39
N LYS A 93 16.31 -6.28 -0.42
CA LYS A 93 17.75 -5.97 -0.37
C LYS A 93 18.09 -4.50 -0.65
N ASP A 94 17.26 -3.82 -1.44
CA ASP A 94 17.47 -2.45 -1.86
C ASP A 94 16.74 -1.48 -0.91
N LEU A 95 15.67 -1.95 -0.24
CA LEU A 95 14.94 -1.19 0.78
C LEU A 95 15.83 -0.78 1.97
N LEU A 96 16.69 -1.70 2.43
CA LEU A 96 17.62 -1.44 3.54
C LEU A 96 18.80 -0.52 3.15
N ARG A 97 18.95 -0.17 1.86
CA ARG A 97 20.05 0.67 1.35
C ARG A 97 19.67 2.15 1.23
N HIS A 98 18.65 2.59 1.98
CA HIS A 98 18.21 3.98 1.95
C HIS A 98 19.33 4.95 2.40
N PRO A 99 19.59 6.05 1.67
CA PRO A 99 20.56 7.07 2.08
C PRO A 99 20.04 7.76 3.35
N GLY A 100 20.55 7.34 4.51
CA GLY A 100 20.06 7.82 5.81
C GLY A 100 20.33 6.87 6.97
N HIS A 101 20.72 5.61 6.70
CA HIS A 101 21.33 4.76 7.72
C HIS A 101 22.82 5.13 7.86
N PRO A 102 23.28 5.68 9.01
CA PRO A 102 24.71 5.71 9.32
C PRO A 102 25.27 4.30 9.48
#